data_AF-A0A397J7P5-F1
#
_entry.id   AF-A0A397J7P5-F1
#
_cell.length_a   1.000
_cell.length_b   1.000
_cell.length_c   1.000
_cell.angle_alpha   90.00
_cell.angle_beta   90.00
_cell.angle_gamma   90.00
#
_symmetry.space_group_name_H-M   'P 1'
#
loop_
_entity.id
_entity.type
_entity.pdbx_description
1 polymer ?
#
loop_
_entity_poly.entity_id
_entity_poly.type
_entity_poly.pdbx_seq_one_letter_code
_entity_poly.pdbx_strand_id
1 'polypeptide(L)'
;MDYDQKFHKLITGTIMRCWDARVTNRPTFKELMYEFDKYKYDYHYKIKKEIRIQIENSEKLSKNLGLKNSTTTTLLNYQTHPQAIYTSRLNFSKLPKPKNEENFEGNLKN
;
A
#
# COMPACT_ATOMS: atom_id res chain seq x y z
N MET A 1 -0.28 16.01 0.27
CA MET A 1 -1.11 14.86 -0.12
C MET A 1 -1.28 13.96 1.08
N ASP A 2 -2.51 13.57 1.36
CA ASP A 2 -2.83 12.55 2.35
C ASP A 2 -2.19 11.21 1.96
N TYR A 3 -1.71 10.43 2.94
CA TYR A 3 -1.02 9.16 2.66
C TYR A 3 -1.97 8.07 2.18
N ASP A 4 -3.23 8.13 2.62
CA ASP A 4 -4.28 7.27 2.09
C ASP A 4 -4.48 7.56 0.59
N GLN A 5 -4.46 8.83 0.20
CA GLN A 5 -4.50 9.21 -1.21
C GLN A 5 -3.24 8.78 -1.97
N LYS A 6 -2.05 8.84 -1.36
CA LYS A 6 -0.78 8.37 -1.98
C LYS A 6 -0.76 6.85 -2.14
N PHE A 7 -1.27 6.11 -1.16
CA PHE A 7 -1.41 4.65 -1.20
C PHE A 7 -2.39 4.25 -2.29
N HIS A 8 -3.57 4.89 -2.32
CA HIS A 8 -4.58 4.64 -3.33
C HIS A 8 -4.03 4.84 -4.75
N LYS A 9 -3.34 5.97 -4.99
CA LYS A 9 -2.70 6.24 -6.30
C LYS A 9 -1.64 5.21 -6.66
N LEU A 10 -0.82 4.77 -5.70
CA LEU A 10 0.17 3.72 -5.92
C LEU A 10 -0.51 2.43 -6.37
N ILE A 11 -1.49 1.94 -5.61
CA ILE A 11 -2.21 0.69 -5.91
C ILE A 11 -2.93 0.77 -7.26
N THR A 12 -3.72 1.81 -7.49
CA THR A 12 -4.47 1.98 -8.73
C THR A 12 -3.54 2.05 -9.94
N GLY A 13 -2.44 2.83 -9.85
CA GLY A 13 -1.44 2.90 -10.91
C GLY A 13 -0.72 1.57 -11.17
N THR A 14 -0.38 0.83 -10.11
CA THR A 14 0.23 -0.50 -10.22
C THR A 14 -0.72 -1.48 -10.90
N ILE A 15 -2.00 -1.52 -10.50
CA ILE A 15 -3.00 -2.40 -11.12
C ILE A 15 -3.14 -2.11 -12.60
N MET A 16 -3.25 -0.83 -12.98
CA MET A 16 -3.35 -0.43 -14.38
C MET A 16 -2.15 -0.88 -15.21
N ARG A 17 -0.91 -0.68 -14.72
CA ARG A 17 0.30 -1.17 -15.42
C ARG A 17 0.34 -2.69 -15.54
N CYS A 18 -0.09 -3.42 -14.51
CA CYS A 18 -0.17 -4.88 -14.56
C CYS A 18 -1.26 -5.39 -15.52
N TRP A 19 -2.31 -4.59 -15.75
CA TRP A 19 -3.41 -4.93 -16.64
C TRP A 19 -3.08 -4.73 -18.14
N ASP A 20 -2.01 -4.00 -18.50
CA ASP A 20 -1.70 -3.72 -19.90
C ASP A 20 -1.63 -5.03 -20.72
N ALA A 21 -2.44 -5.15 -21.77
CA ALA A 21 -2.47 -6.30 -22.66
C ALA A 21 -1.10 -6.59 -23.30
N ARG A 22 -0.27 -5.56 -23.48
CA ARG A 22 1.10 -5.67 -24.00
C ARG A 22 2.01 -6.13 -22.87
N VAL A 23 2.52 -7.36 -22.97
CA VAL A 23 3.43 -7.96 -21.98
C VAL A 23 4.67 -7.09 -21.73
N THR A 24 5.18 -6.42 -22.76
CA THR A 24 6.34 -5.52 -22.68
C THR A 24 6.12 -4.29 -21.80
N ASN A 25 4.86 -3.92 -21.55
CA ASN A 25 4.50 -2.75 -20.76
C ASN A 25 4.14 -3.12 -19.31
N ARG A 26 4.04 -4.42 -19.00
CA ARG A 26 3.79 -4.87 -17.64
C ARG A 26 5.07 -4.76 -16.83
N PRO A 27 4.98 -4.26 -15.59
CA PRO A 27 6.13 -4.26 -14.71
C PRO A 27 6.50 -5.70 -14.36
N THR A 28 7.79 -5.93 -14.25
CA THR A 28 8.32 -7.15 -13.64
C THR A 28 8.03 -7.16 -12.15
N PHE A 29 8.00 -8.36 -11.55
CA PHE A 29 7.85 -8.49 -10.10
C PHE A 29 8.92 -7.71 -9.32
N LYS A 30 10.16 -7.64 -9.84
CA LYS A 30 11.26 -6.89 -9.22
C LYS A 30 10.99 -5.38 -9.19
N GLU A 31 10.46 -4.81 -10.26
CA GLU A 31 10.10 -3.38 -10.32
C GLU A 31 8.97 -3.06 -9.35
N LEU A 32 7.96 -3.93 -9.27
CA LEU A 32 6.88 -3.79 -8.30
C LEU A 32 7.39 -3.81 -6.86
N MET A 33 8.21 -4.81 -6.52
CA MET A 33 8.82 -4.93 -5.20
C MET A 33 9.56 -3.66 -4.80
N TYR A 34 10.39 -3.13 -5.70
CA TYR A 34 11.14 -1.91 -5.45
C TYR A 34 10.25 -0.70 -5.19
N GLU A 35 9.17 -0.55 -5.96
CA GLU A 35 8.23 0.57 -5.80
C GLU A 35 7.48 0.50 -4.46
N PHE A 36 7.02 -0.70 -4.07
CA PHE A 36 6.37 -0.94 -2.78
C PHE A 36 7.31 -0.76 -1.59
N ASP A 37 8.55 -1.25 -1.70
CA ASP A 37 9.56 -1.10 -0.66
C ASP A 37 9.91 0.38 -0.44
N LYS A 38 10.04 1.14 -1.53
CA LYS A 38 10.25 2.59 -1.47
C LYS A 38 9.09 3.29 -0.78
N TYR A 39 7.84 2.98 -1.16
CA TYR A 39 6.66 3.54 -0.51
C TYR A 39 6.62 3.22 1.00
N LYS A 40 6.89 1.96 1.36
CA LYS A 40 6.94 1.48 2.74
C LYS A 40 8.00 2.23 3.54
N TYR A 41 9.19 2.43 2.98
CA TYR A 41 10.26 3.20 3.62
C TYR A 41 9.84 4.66 3.88
N ASP A 42 9.30 5.35 2.87
CA ASP A 42 8.82 6.72 2.99
C ASP A 42 7.72 6.86 4.07
N TYR A 43 6.81 5.88 4.13
CA TYR A 43 5.74 5.82 5.12
C TYR A 43 6.28 5.65 6.54
N HIS A 44 7.14 4.65 6.76
CA HIS A 44 7.75 4.41 8.07
C HIS A 44 8.60 5.59 8.54
N TYR A 45 9.37 6.20 7.65
CA TYR A 45 10.18 7.37 7.99
C TYR A 45 9.32 8.52 8.49
N LYS A 46 8.20 8.81 7.80
CA LYS A 46 7.28 9.87 8.23
C LYS A 46 6.61 9.55 9.56
N ILE A 47 6.10 8.34 9.76
CA ILE A 47 5.47 7.95 11.04
C ILE A 47 6.48 8.10 12.18
N LYS A 48 7.70 7.62 11.98
CA LYS A 48 8.77 7.75 12.99
C LYS A 48 9.06 9.20 13.33
N LYS A 49 9.07 10.08 12.32
CA LYS A 49 9.24 11.53 12.50
C LYS A 49 8.07 12.14 13.28
N GLU A 50 6.84 11.79 12.93
CA GLU A 50 5.63 12.28 13.58
C GLU A 50 5.55 11.85 15.06
N ILE A 51 5.79 10.55 15.33
CA ILE A 51 5.85 10.01 16.70
C ILE A 51 6.92 10.74 17.52
N ARG A 52 8.11 10.99 16.93
CA ARG A 52 9.17 11.73 17.61
C ARG A 52 8.70 13.14 18.03
N ILE A 53 8.02 13.87 17.14
CA ILE A 53 7.50 15.21 17.43
C ILE A 53 6.44 15.16 18.54
N GLN A 54 5.52 14.20 18.48
CA GLN A 54 4.48 14.04 19.50
C GLN A 54 5.06 13.68 20.87
N ILE A 55 6.07 12.80 20.93
CA ILE A 55 6.79 12.48 22.16
C ILE A 55 7.44 13.73 22.75
N GLU A 56 8.19 14.48 21.93
CA GLU A 56 8.88 15.69 22.41
C GLU A 56 7.90 16.74 22.96
N ASN A 57 6.76 16.94 22.29
CA ASN A 57 5.70 17.84 22.76
C ASN A 57 5.06 17.34 24.05
N SER A 58 4.80 16.03 24.16
CA SER A 58 4.23 15.41 25.37
C SER A 58 5.18 15.51 26.56
N GLU A 59 6.48 15.32 26.36
CA GLU A 59 7.48 15.47 27.42
C GLU A 59 7.57 16.91 27.92
N LYS A 60 7.54 17.90 27.00
CA LYS A 60 7.48 19.32 27.37
C LYS A 60 6.23 19.62 28.20
N LEU A 61 5.07 19.11 27.78
CA LEU A 61 3.81 19.29 28.51
C LEU A 61 3.82 18.60 29.88
N SER A 62 4.30 17.36 29.96
CA SER A 62 4.39 16.59 31.21
C SER A 62 5.29 17.28 32.23
N LYS A 63 6.45 17.81 31.81
CA LYS A 63 7.34 18.60 32.68
C LYS A 63 6.65 19.84 33.24
N ASN A 64 5.81 20.50 32.43
CA ASN A 64 5.06 21.68 32.85
C ASN A 64 3.88 21.35 33.80
N LEU A 65 3.30 20.15 33.71
CA LEU A 65 2.07 19.78 34.42
C LEU A 65 2.23 18.70 35.51
N GLY A 66 3.40 18.08 35.66
CA GLY A 66 3.66 17.06 36.70
C GLY A 66 2.91 15.73 36.53
N LEU A 67 2.49 15.37 35.31
CA LEU A 67 1.72 14.15 35.00
C LEU A 67 2.59 12.90 34.87
N LYS A 68 2.08 11.73 35.32
CA LYS A 68 2.68 10.39 35.15
C LYS A 68 1.96 9.57 34.08
N ASN A 69 2.72 8.82 33.30
CA ASN A 69 2.25 8.11 32.11
C ASN A 69 1.66 6.73 32.49
N SER A 70 0.53 6.34 31.89
CA SER A 70 0.02 4.97 31.89
C SER A 70 -0.24 4.54 30.44
N THR A 71 0.22 3.35 30.08
CA THR A 71 0.15 2.84 28.71
C THR A 71 -0.62 1.53 28.70
N THR A 72 -1.73 1.48 27.97
CA THR A 72 -2.50 0.25 27.76
C THR A 72 -2.29 -0.21 26.32
N THR A 73 -1.82 -1.45 26.14
CA THR A 73 -1.53 -2.03 24.82
C THR A 73 -2.70 -2.91 24.37
N THR A 74 -3.29 -2.60 23.22
CA THR A 74 -4.38 -3.38 22.64
C THR A 74 -3.81 -4.45 21.70
N LEU A 75 -4.05 -5.72 21.99
CA LEU A 75 -3.60 -6.86 21.20
C LEU A 75 -4.55 -7.08 20.00
N LEU A 76 -4.01 -7.06 18.78
CA LEU A 76 -4.75 -7.40 17.55
C LEU A 76 -4.64 -8.90 17.28
N ASN A 77 -5.78 -9.59 17.27
CA ASN A 77 -5.88 -11.02 16.98
C ASN A 77 -6.50 -11.21 15.59
N TYR A 78 -5.68 -11.61 14.61
CA TYR A 78 -6.16 -11.90 13.25
C TYR A 78 -6.43 -13.39 13.11
N GLN A 79 -7.67 -13.75 12.77
CA GLN A 79 -8.10 -15.13 12.56
C GLN A 79 -8.51 -15.34 11.11
N THR A 80 -7.91 -16.33 10.45
CA THR A 80 -8.26 -16.70 9.07
C THR A 80 -9.46 -17.64 9.05
N HIS A 81 -10.32 -17.47 8.04
CA HIS A 81 -11.56 -18.22 7.89
C HIS A 81 -11.30 -19.61 7.26
N PRO A 82 -11.85 -20.72 7.80
CA PRO A 82 -11.55 -22.07 7.34
C PRO A 82 -11.99 -22.39 5.89
N GLN A 83 -12.85 -21.57 5.30
CA GLN A 83 -13.35 -21.70 3.92
C GLN A 83 -12.57 -20.83 2.91
N ALA A 84 -11.47 -20.19 3.33
CA ALA A 84 -10.59 -19.49 2.40
C ALA A 84 -9.80 -20.50 1.54
N ILE A 85 -10.42 -20.95 0.44
CA ILE A 85 -9.80 -21.85 -0.54
C ILE A 85 -9.38 -21.02 -1.76
N TYR A 86 -8.07 -20.86 -1.95
CA TYR A 86 -7.50 -20.18 -3.11
C TYR A 86 -7.15 -21.21 -4.19
N THR A 87 -8.11 -21.57 -5.04
CA THR A 87 -7.83 -22.47 -6.18
C THR A 87 -7.23 -21.68 -7.34
N SER A 88 -5.91 -21.58 -7.37
CA SER A 88 -5.19 -20.92 -8.46
C SER A 88 -5.11 -21.84 -9.68
N ARG A 89 -6.01 -21.63 -10.66
CA ARG A 89 -5.78 -21.64 -12.14
C ARG A 89 -7.06 -22.03 -12.88
N LEU A 90 -7.61 -21.07 -13.66
CA LEU A 90 -8.51 -21.36 -14.77
C LEU A 90 -7.69 -21.66 -16.04
N ASN A 91 -8.10 -22.68 -16.81
CA ASN A 91 -7.48 -23.03 -18.10
C ASN A 91 -8.21 -22.31 -19.25
N PHE A 92 -7.47 -21.56 -20.07
CA PHE A 92 -8.03 -20.64 -21.09
C PHE A 92 -7.51 -20.91 -22.51
N SER A 93 -7.59 -22.16 -22.99
CA SER A 93 -7.00 -22.56 -24.28
C SER A 93 -7.66 -21.97 -25.53
N LYS A 94 -8.79 -21.26 -25.41
CA LYS A 94 -9.57 -20.72 -26.56
C LYS A 94 -9.80 -19.20 -26.52
N LEU A 95 -9.03 -18.44 -25.75
CA LEU A 95 -9.24 -16.99 -25.67
C LEU A 95 -8.64 -16.22 -26.86
N PRO A 96 -9.31 -15.14 -27.31
CA PRO A 96 -8.74 -14.22 -28.29
C PRO A 96 -7.50 -13.50 -27.72
N LYS A 97 -6.69 -12.91 -28.58
CA LYS A 97 -5.54 -12.11 -28.14
C LYS A 97 -6.02 -10.97 -27.22
N PRO A 98 -5.36 -10.74 -26.09
CA PRO A 98 -5.73 -9.65 -25.18
C PRO A 98 -5.56 -8.30 -25.89
N LYS A 99 -6.52 -7.39 -25.68
CA LYS A 99 -6.54 -6.03 -26.21
C LYS A 99 -6.94 -5.07 -25.08
N ASN A 100 -6.27 -3.92 -24.98
CA ASN A 100 -6.66 -2.85 -24.06
C ASN A 100 -7.96 -2.17 -24.52
N GLU A 101 -8.67 -1.55 -23.59
CA GLU A 101 -9.79 -0.66 -23.89
C GLU A 101 -9.33 0.60 -24.63
N GLU A 102 -10.22 1.25 -25.39
CA GLU A 102 -9.87 2.40 -26.25
C GLU A 102 -9.27 3.57 -25.48
N ASN A 103 -9.66 3.79 -24.22
CA ASN A 103 -9.19 4.90 -23.37
C ASN A 103 -8.14 4.49 -22.32
N PHE A 104 -7.51 3.33 -22.47
CA PHE A 104 -6.57 2.80 -21.48
C PHE A 104 -5.40 3.76 -21.18
N GLU A 105 -4.89 4.44 -22.21
CA GLU A 105 -3.77 5.38 -22.05
C GLU A 105 -4.16 6.68 -21.33
N GLY A 106 -5.42 7.10 -21.43
CA GLY A 106 -5.95 8.22 -20.65
C GLY A 106 -6.03 7.88 -19.16
N ASN A 107 -6.41 6.63 -18.85
CA ASN A 107 -6.53 6.13 -17.49
C ASN A 107 -5.17 5.95 -16.78
N LEU A 108 -4.06 5.82 -17.53
CA LEU A 108 -2.71 5.76 -16.98
C LEU A 108 -2.15 7.11 -16.53
N LYS A 109 -2.73 8.22 -16.98
CA LYS A 109 -2.22 9.59 -16.74
C LYS A 109 -2.91 10.31 -15.57
N ASN A 110 -3.96 9.72 -15.01
CA ASN A 110 -4.78 10.27 -13.92
C ASN A 110 -4.39 9.69 -12.56
#